data_AF-A0A1Q5UQP7-F1
#
_entry.id   AF-A0A1Q5UQP7-F1
#
_cell.length_a   1.000
_cell.length_b   1.000
_cell.length_c   1.000
_cell.angle_alpha   90.00
_cell.angle_beta   90.00
_cell.angle_gamma   90.00
#
_symmetry.space_group_name_H-M   'P 1'
#
loop_
_entity.id
_entity.type
_entity.pdbx_description
1 polymer ?
#
loop_
_entity_poly.entity_id
_entity_poly.type
_entity_poly.pdbx_seq_one_letter_code
_entity_poly.pdbx_strand_id
1 'polypeptide(L)'
;MTNFEKSVKGATKLKLAAPKSKYVETILVATHTGEAGVAEIFRTLQHRLRDSAWTIVFKALIIVHLMIREGQQDAALSYLSDNPKKIAPSNFSEAQSQGHNIRRYAEYLMTRAKAFDATKTDYVRSGPGRLKRLSVDKGLLRETEVVQKQIRALLRCDLLTDEPENEISLTAFRLLTLDLLVLYSVMNEGTINVLGKLTYSWPQALHH
;
A
#
# COMPACT_ATOMS: atom_id res chain seq x y z
N MET A 1 -17.61 17.22 15.77
CA MET A 1 -16.53 16.78 14.86
C MET A 1 -15.23 16.78 15.64
N THR A 2 -14.58 15.64 15.75
CA THR A 2 -13.26 15.51 16.36
C THR A 2 -12.20 16.21 15.52
N ASN A 3 -11.01 16.45 16.08
CA ASN A 3 -9.91 17.10 15.36
C ASN A 3 -9.48 16.28 14.14
N PHE A 4 -9.48 14.95 14.26
CA PHE A 4 -9.10 14.01 13.21
C PHE A 4 -10.06 14.02 12.02
N GLU A 5 -11.38 14.09 12.26
CA GLU A 5 -12.37 14.21 11.20
C GLU A 5 -12.17 15.49 10.36
N LYS A 6 -11.86 16.62 11.03
CA LYS A 6 -11.55 17.90 10.36
C LYS A 6 -10.28 17.78 9.50
N SER A 7 -9.25 17.10 10.00
CA SER A 7 -8.01 16.88 9.25
C SER A 7 -8.21 16.00 8.03
N VAL A 8 -8.95 14.89 8.12
CA VAL A 8 -9.26 14.05 6.95
C VAL A 8 -10.05 14.82 5.89
N LYS A 9 -11.08 15.57 6.28
CA LYS A 9 -11.84 16.44 5.36
C LYS A 9 -10.97 17.55 4.78
N GLY A 10 -10.05 18.11 5.56
CA GLY A 10 -9.08 19.12 5.13
C GLY A 10 -8.07 18.59 4.11
N ALA A 11 -7.57 17.37 4.32
CA ALA A 11 -6.64 16.68 3.43
C ALA A 11 -7.30 16.28 2.10
N THR A 12 -8.59 15.96 2.11
CA THR A 12 -9.35 15.45 0.95
C THR A 12 -10.31 16.49 0.36
N LYS A 13 -9.99 17.79 0.43
CA LYS A 13 -10.80 18.83 -0.22
C LYS A 13 -10.85 18.66 -1.74
N LEU A 14 -12.00 19.01 -2.34
CA LEU A 14 -12.27 19.11 -3.79
C LEU A 14 -11.39 20.21 -4.40
N LYS A 15 -10.11 19.90 -4.58
CA LYS A 15 -9.09 20.76 -5.19
C LYS A 15 -8.12 19.85 -5.93
N LEU A 16 -7.78 20.25 -7.15
CA LEU A 16 -6.73 19.64 -7.99
C LEU A 16 -5.35 20.02 -7.45
N ALA A 17 -5.05 19.52 -6.25
CA ALA A 17 -3.79 19.72 -5.59
C ALA A 17 -3.56 18.58 -4.60
N ALA A 18 -2.29 18.29 -4.30
CA ALA A 18 -1.91 17.29 -3.31
C ALA A 18 -2.58 17.53 -1.93
N PRO A 19 -2.75 16.49 -1.10
CA PRO A 19 -3.16 16.68 0.30
C PRO A 19 -2.19 17.63 1.02
N LYS A 20 -2.72 18.65 1.70
CA LYS A 20 -1.87 19.65 2.37
C LYS A 20 -1.15 19.05 3.57
N SER A 21 0.16 19.29 3.69
CA SER A 21 1.04 18.70 4.71
C SER A 21 0.51 18.82 6.14
N LYS A 22 0.06 20.02 6.56
CA LYS A 22 -0.49 20.20 7.93
C LYS A 22 -1.60 19.24 8.33
N TYR A 23 -2.44 18.84 7.37
CA TYR A 23 -3.51 17.87 7.63
C TYR A 23 -2.98 16.44 7.63
N VAL A 24 -2.05 16.13 6.73
CA VAL A 24 -1.33 14.84 6.68
C VAL A 24 -0.60 14.61 8.00
N GLU A 25 0.20 15.56 8.46
CA GLU A 25 0.93 15.51 9.74
C GLU A 25 -0.01 15.20 10.91
N THR A 26 -1.14 15.89 11.00
CA THR A 26 -2.14 15.63 12.06
C THR A 26 -2.70 14.20 11.98
N ILE A 27 -2.92 13.68 10.77
CA ILE A 27 -3.41 12.31 10.55
C ILE A 27 -2.35 11.28 10.93
N LEU A 28 -1.09 11.51 10.57
CA LEU A 28 0.02 10.62 10.92
C LEU A 28 0.23 10.58 12.43
N VAL A 29 0.19 11.73 13.12
CA VAL A 29 0.23 11.78 14.60
C VAL A 29 -0.90 10.96 15.22
N ALA A 30 -2.10 10.96 14.65
CA ALA A 30 -3.23 10.17 15.13
C ALA A 30 -2.94 8.66 15.16
N THR A 31 -2.10 8.16 14.24
CA THR A 31 -1.74 6.73 14.19
C THR A 31 -0.93 6.27 15.40
N HIS A 32 -0.28 7.20 16.12
CA HIS A 32 0.45 6.92 17.36
C HIS A 32 -0.45 6.90 18.61
N THR A 33 -1.72 7.30 18.49
CA THR A 33 -2.67 7.34 19.63
C THR A 33 -3.35 6.00 19.91
N GLY A 34 -2.90 4.93 19.24
CA GLY A 34 -3.43 3.58 19.37
C GLY A 34 -4.52 3.24 18.34
N GLU A 35 -5.11 2.06 18.49
CA GLU A 35 -6.08 1.49 17.54
C GLU A 35 -7.32 2.38 17.37
N ALA A 36 -7.80 3.00 18.45
CA ALA A 36 -8.95 3.89 18.41
C ALA A 36 -8.74 5.09 17.47
N GLY A 37 -7.54 5.70 17.49
CA GLY A 37 -7.21 6.83 16.62
C GLY A 37 -7.16 6.41 15.14
N VAL A 38 -6.56 5.26 14.85
CA VAL A 38 -6.54 4.69 13.50
C VAL A 38 -7.96 4.39 13.01
N ALA A 39 -8.77 3.73 13.84
CA ALA A 39 -10.16 3.40 13.52
C ALA A 39 -11.00 4.64 13.24
N GLU A 40 -10.80 5.72 13.98
CA GLU A 40 -11.49 6.98 13.79
C GLU A 40 -11.14 7.64 12.44
N ILE A 41 -9.85 7.67 12.09
CA ILE A 41 -9.40 8.16 10.78
C ILE A 41 -10.03 7.34 9.66
N PHE A 42 -9.97 6.01 9.76
CA PHE A 42 -10.55 5.11 8.74
C PHE A 42 -12.07 5.22 8.64
N ARG A 43 -12.79 5.47 9.74
CA ARG A 43 -14.23 5.76 9.70
C ARG A 43 -14.51 6.98 8.83
N THR A 44 -13.73 8.05 8.98
CA THR A 44 -13.88 9.25 8.16
C THR A 44 -13.47 8.98 6.69
N LEU A 45 -12.36 8.28 6.46
CA LEU A 45 -11.89 7.93 5.11
C LEU A 45 -12.91 7.08 4.35
N GLN A 46 -13.60 6.14 4.99
CA GLN A 46 -14.67 5.35 4.35
C GLN A 46 -15.76 6.22 3.75
N HIS A 47 -16.16 7.29 4.44
CA HIS A 47 -17.12 8.25 3.89
C HIS A 47 -16.54 8.99 2.68
N ARG A 48 -15.25 9.35 2.71
CA ARG A 48 -14.58 10.03 1.58
C ARG A 48 -14.40 9.10 0.38
N LEU A 49 -14.20 7.80 0.58
CA LEU A 49 -14.02 6.81 -0.49
C LEU A 49 -15.33 6.48 -1.24
N ARG A 50 -16.49 6.87 -0.68
CA ARG A 50 -17.81 6.76 -1.30
C ARG A 50 -18.29 8.07 -1.92
N ASP A 51 -17.46 9.10 -1.93
CA ASP A 51 -17.77 10.39 -2.54
C ASP A 51 -17.86 10.24 -4.07
N SER A 52 -18.69 11.04 -4.73
CA SER A 52 -18.83 11.02 -6.19
C SER A 52 -17.67 11.73 -6.90
N ALA A 53 -16.95 12.61 -6.20
CA ALA A 53 -15.81 13.31 -6.78
C ALA A 53 -14.54 12.46 -6.73
N TRP A 54 -14.00 12.12 -7.90
CA TRP A 54 -12.77 11.34 -8.03
C TRP A 54 -11.61 11.95 -7.23
N THR A 55 -11.48 13.29 -7.21
CA THR A 55 -10.40 13.96 -6.47
C THR A 55 -10.44 13.65 -4.98
N ILE A 56 -11.65 13.52 -4.41
CA ILE A 56 -11.84 13.26 -2.98
C ILE A 56 -11.43 11.82 -2.67
N VAL A 57 -11.91 10.88 -3.49
CA VAL A 57 -11.64 9.45 -3.34
C VAL A 57 -10.16 9.14 -3.55
N PHE A 58 -9.55 9.71 -4.59
CA PHE A 58 -8.14 9.50 -4.88
C PHE A 58 -7.24 10.07 -3.78
N LYS A 59 -7.55 11.27 -3.28
CA LYS A 59 -6.82 11.85 -2.13
C LYS A 59 -7.01 11.03 -0.86
N ALA A 60 -8.17 10.42 -0.65
CA ALA A 60 -8.37 9.51 0.48
C ALA A 60 -7.47 8.27 0.38
N LEU A 61 -7.30 7.68 -0.81
CA LEU A 61 -6.34 6.59 -1.04
C LEU A 61 -4.89 7.03 -0.81
N ILE A 62 -4.52 8.24 -1.22
CA ILE A 62 -3.18 8.81 -0.92
C ILE A 62 -2.97 8.92 0.60
N ILE A 63 -3.97 9.38 1.36
CA ILE A 63 -3.88 9.41 2.82
C ILE A 63 -3.69 8.01 3.40
N VAL A 64 -4.42 7.00 2.92
CA VAL A 64 -4.21 5.60 3.36
C VAL A 64 -2.77 5.15 3.08
N HIS A 65 -2.24 5.44 1.89
CA HIS A 65 -0.88 5.08 1.53
C HIS A 65 0.16 5.77 2.44
N LEU A 66 -0.01 7.07 2.71
CA LEU A 66 0.84 7.82 3.63
C LEU A 66 0.78 7.27 5.06
N MET A 67 -0.41 6.91 5.56
CA MET A 67 -0.55 6.26 6.87
C MET A 67 0.24 4.95 6.95
N ILE A 68 0.26 4.16 5.88
CA ILE A 68 1.04 2.91 5.81
C ILE A 68 2.55 3.21 5.83
N ARG A 69 3.01 4.14 4.99
CA ARG A 69 4.45 4.43 4.82
C ARG A 69 5.06 5.23 5.97
N GLU A 70 4.35 6.24 6.46
CA GLU A 70 4.90 7.29 7.33
C GLU A 70 4.25 7.33 8.72
N GLY A 71 3.13 6.65 8.92
CA GLY A 71 2.49 6.55 10.24
C GLY A 71 3.19 5.59 11.20
N GLN A 72 2.58 5.39 12.36
CA GLN A 72 2.95 4.36 13.33
C GLN A 72 3.09 3.01 12.62
N GLN A 73 4.22 2.35 12.90
CA GLN A 73 4.56 1.08 12.25
C GLN A 73 3.42 0.07 12.39
N ASP A 74 3.08 -0.57 11.27
CA ASP A 74 2.08 -1.63 11.15
C ASP A 74 0.64 -1.25 11.51
N ALA A 75 0.38 -0.07 12.08
CA ALA A 75 -0.93 0.31 12.62
C ALA A 75 -2.01 0.39 11.53
N ALA A 76 -1.71 1.04 10.41
CA ALA A 76 -2.64 1.15 9.28
C ALA A 76 -2.86 -0.20 8.57
N LEU A 77 -1.79 -1.00 8.40
CA LEU A 77 -1.88 -2.32 7.78
C LEU A 77 -2.63 -3.33 8.66
N SER A 78 -2.42 -3.30 9.97
CA SER A 78 -3.14 -4.14 10.93
C SER A 78 -4.64 -3.83 10.91
N TYR A 79 -5.01 -2.55 10.89
CA TYR A 79 -6.43 -2.18 10.76
C TYR A 79 -7.04 -2.66 9.43
N LEU A 80 -6.28 -2.54 8.33
CA LEU A 80 -6.72 -2.93 6.99
C LEU A 80 -6.78 -4.44 6.78
N SER A 81 -5.88 -5.22 7.39
CA SER A 81 -5.92 -6.69 7.31
C SER A 81 -7.21 -7.26 7.89
N ASP A 82 -7.69 -6.66 8.98
CA ASP A 82 -8.94 -7.06 9.63
C ASP A 82 -10.17 -6.57 8.85
N ASN A 83 -9.99 -5.59 7.95
CA ASN A 83 -11.10 -4.94 7.27
C ASN A 83 -10.80 -4.57 5.79
N PRO A 84 -10.41 -5.52 4.93
CA PRO A 84 -9.85 -5.22 3.61
C PRO A 84 -10.85 -4.53 2.65
N LYS A 85 -12.15 -4.76 2.83
CA LYS A 85 -13.20 -4.15 2.01
C LYS A 85 -13.47 -2.67 2.33
N LYS A 86 -12.90 -2.12 3.42
CA LYS A 86 -13.16 -0.73 3.83
C LYS A 86 -12.57 0.32 2.89
N ILE A 87 -11.59 -0.06 2.05
CA ILE A 87 -10.98 0.84 1.07
C ILE A 87 -11.40 0.57 -0.38
N ALA A 88 -12.33 -0.37 -0.61
CA ALA A 88 -12.81 -0.67 -1.94
C ALA A 88 -13.70 0.48 -2.48
N PRO A 89 -13.34 1.12 -3.62
CA PRO A 89 -14.13 2.19 -4.19
C PRO A 89 -15.42 1.62 -4.80
N SER A 90 -16.58 2.14 -4.38
CA SER A 90 -17.89 1.64 -4.83
C SER A 90 -18.44 2.31 -6.09
N ASN A 91 -18.05 3.57 -6.35
CA ASN A 91 -18.77 4.44 -7.29
C ASN A 91 -18.04 4.75 -8.61
N PHE A 92 -16.83 4.22 -8.81
CA PHE A 92 -15.99 4.57 -9.97
C PHE A 92 -15.84 3.37 -10.89
N SER A 93 -16.16 3.50 -12.18
CA SER A 93 -16.01 2.43 -13.17
C SER A 93 -14.60 2.39 -13.78
N GLU A 94 -14.14 1.23 -14.27
CA GLU A 94 -12.89 1.15 -15.04
C GLU A 94 -13.00 1.81 -16.43
N ALA A 95 -14.23 2.08 -16.90
CA ALA A 95 -14.47 2.79 -18.15
C ALA A 95 -14.16 4.30 -18.07
N GLN A 96 -13.93 4.84 -16.87
CA GLN A 96 -13.58 6.25 -16.65
C GLN A 96 -12.07 6.37 -16.41
N SER A 97 -11.42 7.36 -17.03
CA SER A 97 -9.98 7.65 -16.86
C SER A 97 -9.59 7.80 -15.38
N GLN A 98 -10.37 8.48 -14.55
CA GLN A 98 -10.04 8.56 -13.12
C GLN A 98 -10.49 7.32 -12.34
N GLY A 99 -11.45 6.56 -12.86
CA GLY A 99 -11.98 5.38 -12.20
C GLY A 99 -11.07 4.15 -12.27
N HIS A 100 -10.42 3.91 -13.42
CA HIS A 100 -9.43 2.83 -13.52
C HIS A 100 -8.22 3.09 -12.59
N ASN A 101 -7.73 4.33 -12.54
CA ASN A 101 -6.66 4.76 -11.64
C ASN A 101 -6.99 4.53 -10.16
N ILE A 102 -8.18 4.98 -9.73
CA ILE A 102 -8.66 4.78 -8.36
C ILE A 102 -8.76 3.29 -8.00
N ARG A 103 -9.32 2.47 -8.90
CA ARG A 103 -9.50 1.03 -8.64
C ARG A 103 -8.19 0.28 -8.53
N ARG A 104 -7.28 0.49 -9.49
CA ARG A 104 -5.96 -0.16 -9.49
C ARG A 104 -5.12 0.27 -8.29
N TYR A 105 -5.18 1.55 -7.92
CA TYR A 105 -4.48 2.04 -6.74
C TYR A 105 -5.05 1.47 -5.44
N ALA A 106 -6.39 1.37 -5.32
CA ALA A 106 -7.02 0.69 -4.18
C ALA A 106 -6.67 -0.81 -4.15
N GLU A 107 -6.64 -1.49 -5.30
CA GLU A 107 -6.22 -2.90 -5.42
C GLU A 107 -4.80 -3.10 -4.92
N TYR A 108 -3.88 -2.20 -5.25
CA TYR A 108 -2.52 -2.21 -4.73
C TYR A 108 -2.49 -2.12 -3.19
N LEU A 109 -3.17 -1.12 -2.61
CA LEU A 109 -3.20 -0.94 -1.15
C LEU A 109 -3.87 -2.14 -0.43
N MET A 110 -4.93 -2.70 -1.00
CA MET A 110 -5.55 -3.94 -0.50
C MET A 110 -4.61 -5.13 -0.59
N THR A 111 -3.80 -5.21 -1.66
CA THR A 111 -2.80 -6.27 -1.82
C THR A 111 -1.72 -6.17 -0.75
N ARG A 112 -1.29 -4.96 -0.38
CA ARG A 112 -0.40 -4.74 0.77
C ARG A 112 -1.02 -5.20 2.09
N ALA A 113 -2.29 -4.88 2.34
CA ALA A 113 -2.99 -5.31 3.55
C ALA A 113 -3.12 -6.84 3.64
N LYS A 114 -3.44 -7.52 2.52
CA LYS A 114 -3.48 -8.99 2.45
C LYS A 114 -2.10 -9.63 2.64
N ALA A 115 -1.06 -9.01 2.08
CA ALA A 115 0.32 -9.44 2.28
C ALA A 115 0.70 -9.35 3.76
N PHE A 116 0.39 -8.22 4.39
CA PHE A 116 0.60 -8.02 5.81
C PHE A 116 -0.18 -9.03 6.65
N ASP A 117 -1.44 -9.32 6.30
CA ASP A 117 -2.21 -10.33 7.02
C ASP A 117 -1.53 -11.72 7.00
N ALA A 118 -1.05 -12.13 5.83
CA ALA A 118 -0.45 -13.44 5.60
C ALA A 118 0.94 -13.63 6.23
N THR A 119 1.73 -12.55 6.37
CA THR A 119 3.15 -12.63 6.77
C THR A 119 3.51 -11.79 7.98
N LYS A 120 2.56 -10.98 8.46
CA LYS A 120 2.73 -9.96 9.52
C LYS A 120 3.96 -9.07 9.30
N THR A 121 4.27 -8.80 8.03
CA THR A 121 5.43 -8.04 7.59
C THR A 121 5.02 -7.00 6.56
N ASP A 122 5.32 -5.74 6.82
CA ASP A 122 5.33 -4.72 5.77
C ASP A 122 6.63 -4.81 4.97
N TYR A 123 6.56 -5.35 3.75
CA TYR A 123 7.75 -5.54 2.93
C TYR A 123 8.41 -4.23 2.46
N VAL A 124 7.70 -3.10 2.51
CA VAL A 124 8.28 -1.79 2.19
C VAL A 124 9.05 -1.21 3.38
N ARG A 125 8.57 -1.38 4.61
CA ARG A 125 9.21 -0.79 5.80
C ARG A 125 10.16 -1.74 6.52
N SER A 126 9.85 -3.04 6.51
CA SER A 126 10.52 -4.08 7.30
C SER A 126 10.96 -5.28 6.46
N GLY A 127 10.71 -5.26 5.15
CA GLY A 127 11.10 -6.31 4.21
C GLY A 127 12.60 -6.39 3.88
N PRO A 128 13.35 -5.27 3.77
CA PRO A 128 14.77 -5.33 3.41
C PRO A 128 15.59 -6.26 4.31
N GLY A 129 16.38 -7.14 3.68
CA GLY A 129 17.17 -8.18 4.32
C GLY A 129 16.39 -9.42 4.79
N ARG A 130 15.05 -9.40 4.81
CA ARG A 130 14.24 -10.52 5.32
C ARG A 130 14.36 -11.74 4.42
N LEU A 131 14.07 -11.58 3.13
CA LEU A 131 14.05 -12.71 2.20
C LEU A 131 15.45 -13.28 1.96
N LYS A 132 16.51 -12.49 2.16
CA LYS A 132 17.90 -12.98 2.13
C LYS A 132 18.20 -14.04 3.19
N ARG A 133 17.54 -13.99 4.36
CA ARG A 133 17.82 -14.88 5.51
C ARG A 133 16.78 -15.96 5.75
N LEU A 134 15.63 -15.87 5.07
CA LEU A 134 14.51 -16.79 5.28
C LEU A 134 14.80 -18.16 4.67
N SER A 135 14.56 -19.24 5.42
CA SER A 135 14.71 -20.61 4.93
C SER A 135 13.44 -21.10 4.22
N VAL A 136 13.57 -22.17 3.42
CA VAL A 136 12.44 -22.75 2.66
C VAL A 136 11.34 -23.23 3.60
N ASP A 137 11.75 -23.97 4.64
CA ASP A 137 10.97 -24.46 5.77
C ASP A 137 10.24 -23.34 6.55
N LYS A 138 10.78 -22.11 6.57
CA LYS A 138 10.13 -20.94 7.16
C LYS A 138 9.27 -20.15 6.18
N GLY A 139 9.06 -20.66 4.97
CA GLY A 139 8.15 -20.08 3.99
C GLY A 139 8.77 -19.12 2.98
N LEU A 140 10.08 -19.25 2.67
CA LEU A 140 10.76 -18.42 1.65
C LEU A 140 9.97 -18.31 0.34
N LEU A 141 9.50 -19.45 -0.20
CA LEU A 141 8.76 -19.48 -1.47
C LEU A 141 7.44 -18.70 -1.36
N ARG A 142 6.68 -18.93 -0.28
CA ARG A 142 5.41 -18.26 0.00
C ARG A 142 5.60 -16.75 0.13
N GLU A 143 6.58 -16.31 0.91
CA GLU A 143 6.83 -14.88 1.11
C GLU A 143 7.34 -14.19 -0.15
N THR A 144 8.17 -14.87 -0.96
CA THR A 144 8.62 -14.37 -2.26
C THR A 144 7.43 -14.18 -3.21
N GLU A 145 6.50 -15.14 -3.24
CA GLU A 145 5.26 -15.03 -4.03
C GLU A 145 4.37 -13.86 -3.55
N VAL A 146 4.30 -13.63 -2.23
CA VAL A 146 3.56 -12.49 -1.65
C VAL A 146 4.16 -11.15 -2.10
N VAL A 147 5.49 -11.02 -2.14
CA VAL A 147 6.16 -9.83 -2.69
C VAL A 147 5.87 -9.69 -4.19
N GLN A 148 5.88 -10.79 -4.94
CA GLN A 148 5.55 -10.79 -6.37
C GLN A 148 4.14 -10.23 -6.63
N LYS A 149 3.16 -10.66 -5.85
CA LYS A 149 1.77 -10.21 -5.97
C LYS A 149 1.64 -8.70 -5.72
N GLN A 150 2.36 -8.16 -4.74
CA GLN A 150 2.40 -6.72 -4.49
C GLN A 150 3.00 -5.95 -5.67
N ILE A 151 4.14 -6.38 -6.21
CA ILE A 151 4.77 -5.75 -7.39
C ILE A 151 3.81 -5.80 -8.59
N ARG A 152 3.16 -6.94 -8.84
CA ARG A 152 2.20 -7.06 -9.96
C ARG A 152 1.02 -6.10 -9.81
N ALA A 153 0.45 -5.96 -8.62
CA ALA A 153 -0.63 -5.01 -8.37
C ALA A 153 -0.16 -3.56 -8.54
N LEU A 154 1.06 -3.25 -8.07
CA LEU A 154 1.68 -1.94 -8.22
C LEU A 154 1.85 -1.56 -9.70
N LEU A 155 2.44 -2.45 -10.50
CA LEU A 155 2.72 -2.21 -11.92
C LEU A 155 1.46 -2.04 -12.77
N ARG A 156 0.28 -2.44 -12.29
CA ARG A 156 -0.98 -2.16 -12.97
C ARG A 156 -1.40 -0.68 -12.83
N CYS A 157 -0.90 0.03 -11.82
CA CYS A 157 -1.24 1.44 -11.59
C CYS A 157 -0.61 2.34 -12.66
N ASP A 158 -1.41 2.69 -13.67
CA ASP A 158 -0.97 3.47 -14.82
C ASP A 158 -1.42 4.94 -14.71
N LEU A 159 -1.00 5.58 -13.61
CA LEU A 159 -1.62 6.83 -13.15
C LEU A 159 -1.34 8.07 -14.02
N LEU A 160 -0.38 8.00 -14.95
CA LEU A 160 0.09 9.14 -15.73
C LEU A 160 -0.37 9.12 -17.20
N THR A 161 -1.07 8.08 -17.64
CA THR A 161 -1.41 7.91 -19.06
C THR A 161 -2.41 8.94 -19.58
N ASP A 162 -3.42 9.28 -18.78
CA ASP A 162 -4.49 10.21 -19.23
C ASP A 162 -4.23 11.68 -18.85
N GLU A 163 -3.60 11.93 -17.69
CA GLU A 163 -3.39 13.28 -17.14
C GLU A 163 -2.05 13.39 -16.40
N PRO A 164 -0.91 13.48 -17.11
CA PRO A 164 0.42 13.45 -16.50
C PRO A 164 0.74 14.65 -15.61
N GLU A 165 0.07 15.79 -15.80
CA GLU A 165 0.29 17.04 -15.05
C GLU A 165 -0.56 17.15 -13.77
N ASN A 166 -1.43 16.18 -13.50
CA ASN A 166 -2.32 16.19 -12.36
C ASN A 166 -1.53 15.94 -11.06
N GLU A 167 -1.43 16.95 -10.18
CA GLU A 167 -0.67 16.87 -8.91
C GLU A 167 -1.09 15.68 -8.02
N ILE A 168 -2.36 15.28 -8.06
CA ILE A 168 -2.88 14.15 -7.29
C ILE A 168 -2.29 12.85 -7.84
N SER A 169 -2.35 12.65 -9.15
CA SER A 169 -1.76 11.49 -9.84
C SER A 169 -0.25 11.45 -9.66
N LEU A 170 0.44 12.59 -9.80
CA LEU A 170 1.88 12.71 -9.57
C LEU A 170 2.28 12.34 -8.14
N THR A 171 1.50 12.76 -7.14
CA THR A 171 1.74 12.39 -5.74
C THR A 171 1.60 10.89 -5.53
N ALA A 172 0.52 10.28 -6.03
CA ALA A 172 0.30 8.84 -5.93
C ALA A 172 1.39 8.04 -6.68
N PHE A 173 1.79 8.49 -7.88
CA PHE A 173 2.86 7.89 -8.67
C PHE A 173 4.22 7.93 -7.95
N ARG A 174 4.56 9.05 -7.30
CA ARG A 174 5.78 9.15 -6.48
C ARG A 174 5.77 8.12 -5.36
N LEU A 175 4.65 7.98 -4.64
CA LEU A 175 4.53 6.98 -3.57
C LEU A 175 4.66 5.55 -4.10
N LEU A 176 4.02 5.24 -5.24
CA LEU A 176 4.15 3.93 -5.90
C LEU A 176 5.59 3.64 -6.33
N THR A 177 6.27 4.63 -6.92
CA THR A 177 7.68 4.49 -7.31
C THR A 177 8.57 4.21 -6.09
N LEU A 178 8.36 4.91 -4.98
CA LEU A 178 9.09 4.69 -3.74
C LEU A 178 8.83 3.31 -3.13
N ASP A 179 7.60 2.79 -3.22
CA ASP A 179 7.29 1.42 -2.82
C ASP A 179 7.99 0.40 -3.76
N LEU A 180 7.92 0.63 -5.08
CA LEU A 180 8.46 -0.28 -6.09
C LEU A 180 9.97 -0.48 -5.94
N LEU A 181 10.73 0.59 -5.69
CA LEU A 181 12.18 0.51 -5.49
C LEU A 181 12.54 -0.44 -4.35
N VAL A 182 11.79 -0.37 -3.23
CA VAL A 182 12.04 -1.24 -2.08
C VAL A 182 11.55 -2.66 -2.36
N LEU A 183 10.35 -2.83 -2.89
CA LEU A 183 9.80 -4.15 -3.20
C LEU A 183 10.67 -4.91 -4.22
N TYR A 184 11.23 -4.21 -5.21
CA TYR A 184 12.16 -4.80 -6.17
C TYR A 184 13.44 -5.29 -5.50
N SER A 185 14.01 -4.49 -4.58
CA SER A 185 15.17 -4.91 -3.78
C SER A 185 14.87 -6.17 -2.96
N VAL A 186 13.72 -6.20 -2.26
CA VAL A 186 13.28 -7.36 -1.48
C VAL A 186 13.04 -8.59 -2.38
N MET A 187 12.44 -8.40 -3.54
CA MET A 187 12.24 -9.47 -4.52
C MET A 187 13.56 -10.06 -5.02
N ASN A 188 14.56 -9.22 -5.28
CA ASN A 188 15.88 -9.69 -5.70
C ASN A 188 16.55 -10.53 -4.61
N GLU A 189 16.42 -10.14 -3.33
CA GLU A 189 16.90 -10.96 -2.22
C GLU A 189 16.23 -12.35 -2.19
N GLY A 190 14.91 -12.40 -2.35
CA GLY A 190 14.16 -13.65 -2.40
C GLY A 190 14.57 -14.53 -3.58
N THR A 191 14.68 -13.94 -4.78
CA THR A 191 15.10 -14.63 -6.00
C THR A 191 16.49 -15.24 -5.85
N ILE A 192 17.46 -14.47 -5.36
CA ILE A 192 18.83 -14.95 -5.13
C ILE A 192 18.83 -16.10 -4.11
N ASN A 193 18.09 -15.98 -3.02
CA ASN A 193 18.04 -17.02 -2.00
C ASN A 193 17.40 -18.31 -2.53
N VAL A 194 16.27 -18.21 -3.24
CA VAL A 194 15.61 -19.36 -3.88
C VAL A 194 16.54 -20.07 -4.86
N LEU A 195 17.21 -19.32 -5.74
CA LEU A 195 18.16 -19.88 -6.70
C LEU A 195 19.36 -20.53 -6.01
N GLY A 196 19.90 -19.90 -4.96
CA GLY A 196 20.99 -20.46 -4.17
C GLY A 196 20.61 -21.80 -3.54
N LYS A 197 19.40 -21.93 -2.97
CA LYS A 197 18.97 -23.21 -2.41
C LYS A 197 18.84 -24.31 -3.46
N LEU A 198 18.37 -23.97 -4.66
CA LEU A 198 18.33 -24.92 -5.76
C LEU A 198 19.75 -25.38 -6.11
N THR A 199 20.68 -24.46 -6.39
CA THR A 199 22.06 -24.82 -6.81
C THR A 199 22.82 -25.64 -5.77
N TYR A 200 22.62 -25.42 -4.46
CA TYR A 200 23.25 -26.23 -3.42
C TYR A 200 22.58 -27.60 -3.18
N SER A 201 21.33 -27.79 -3.62
CA SER A 201 20.66 -29.10 -3.53
C SER A 201 21.00 -30.05 -4.68
N TRP A 202 21.48 -29.55 -5.83
CA TRP A 202 21.87 -30.39 -6.98
C TRP A 202 23.08 -31.32 -6.76
N PRO A 203 24.16 -30.93 -6.05
CA PRO A 203 25.29 -31.82 -5.79
C PRO A 203 24.94 -33.00 -4.89
N GLN A 204 23.92 -32.89 -4.03
CA GLN A 204 23.54 -33.96 -3.10
C GLN A 204 22.64 -35.03 -3.77
N ALA A 205 21.96 -34.68 -4.85
CA ALA A 205 21.08 -35.59 -5.59
C ALA A 205 21.81 -36.48 -6.62
N LEU A 206 23.06 -36.17 -6.96
CA LEU A 206 23.88 -36.95 -7.91
C LEU A 206 24.80 -37.99 -7.22
N HIS A 207 24.73 -38.10 -5.90
CA HIS A 207 25.51 -39.06 -5.11
C HIS A 207 24.67 -40.19 -4.49
N HIS A 208 23.44 -40.39 -4.98
CA HIS A 208 22.58 -41.53 -4.63
C HIS A 208 22.18 -42.33 -5.87
#